data_AF-A0A3P7NUU8-F1
#
_entry.id   AF-A0A3P7NUU8-F1
#
_cell.length_a   1.000
_cell.length_b   1.000
_cell.length_c   1.000
_cell.angle_alpha   90.00
_cell.angle_beta   90.00
_cell.angle_gamma   90.00
#
_symmetry.space_group_name_H-M   'P 1'
#
loop_
_entity.id
_entity.type
_entity.pdbx_description
1 polymer ?
#
loop_
_entity_poly.entity_id
_entity_poly.type
_entity_poly.pdbx_seq_one_letter_code
_entity_poly.pdbx_strand_id
1 'polypeptide(L)'
;MSIVSLQIGQCGNQVGGEFFRTVMSDIRSVPYSKSRLETEYSETSSETFFNRRDKGNNWAFGFLVHGPTCEPAVAECLRQELENCDCVDGILMTMSLAGGTGSGVGTYLSR
;
A
#
# COMPACT_ATOMS: atom_id res chain seq x y z
N MET A 1 -4.08 -17.97 8.02
CA MET A 1 -4.87 -16.78 8.34
C MET A 1 -3.94 -15.60 8.14
N SER A 2 -3.94 -15.12 6.89
CA SER A 2 -3.05 -14.08 6.38
C SER A 2 -3.87 -12.86 5.96
N ILE A 3 -3.35 -11.68 6.25
CA ILE A 3 -3.92 -10.40 5.82
C ILE A 3 -2.92 -9.76 4.85
N VAL A 4 -3.39 -9.40 3.66
CA VAL A 4 -2.57 -8.67 2.68
C VAL A 4 -2.84 -7.17 2.84
N SER A 5 -1.79 -6.37 3.00
CA SER A 5 -1.92 -4.91 3.12
C SER A 5 -1.75 -4.22 1.77
N LEU A 6 -2.71 -3.39 1.37
CA LEU A 6 -2.63 -2.54 0.19
C LEU A 6 -2.55 -1.06 0.61
N GLN A 7 -1.46 -0.37 0.27
CA GLN A 7 -1.23 1.03 0.62
C GLN A 7 -1.39 1.92 -0.61
N ILE A 8 -2.24 2.95 -0.50
CA ILE A 8 -2.62 3.77 -1.66
C ILE A 8 -2.43 5.26 -1.36
N GLY A 9 -1.65 5.91 -2.22
CA GLY A 9 -1.39 7.35 -2.17
C GLY A 9 -0.38 7.75 -1.09
N GLN A 10 0.03 9.02 -1.13
CA GLN A 10 1.12 9.53 -0.28
C GLN A 10 0.86 9.28 1.22
N CYS A 11 -0.35 9.60 1.71
CA CYS A 11 -0.71 9.39 3.11
C CYS A 11 -0.75 7.90 3.46
N GLY A 12 -1.37 7.07 2.61
CA GLY A 12 -1.45 5.62 2.84
C GLY A 12 -0.08 4.97 2.96
N ASN A 13 0.87 5.36 2.11
CA ASN A 13 2.24 4.86 2.15
C ASN A 13 3.00 5.33 3.40
N GLN A 14 2.80 6.58 3.84
CA GLN A 14 3.44 7.10 5.06
C GLN A 14 2.94 6.41 6.32
N VAL A 15 1.61 6.28 6.45
CA VAL A 15 0.98 5.62 7.59
C VAL A 15 1.31 4.13 7.61
N GLY A 16 1.23 3.47 6.45
CA GLY A 16 1.59 2.06 6.32
C GLY A 16 3.05 1.79 6.67
N GLY A 17 3.97 2.65 6.20
CA GLY A 17 5.39 2.55 6.53
C GLY A 17 5.67 2.63 8.04
N GLU A 18 5.11 3.61 8.74
CA GLU A 18 5.28 3.72 10.19
C GLU A 18 4.56 2.61 10.97
N PHE A 19 3.42 2.13 10.47
CA PHE A 19 2.70 0.99 11.05
C PHE A 19 3.56 -0.28 11.03
N PHE A 20 4.00 -0.72 9.84
CA PHE A 20 4.77 -1.95 9.70
C PHE A 20 6.13 -1.87 10.37
N ARG A 21 6.74 -0.69 10.40
CA ARG A 21 7.95 -0.42 11.17
C ARG A 21 7.74 -0.64 12.66
N THR A 22 6.66 -0.09 13.23
CA THR A 22 6.35 -0.23 14.66
C THR A 22 6.12 -1.70 14.99
N VAL A 23 5.31 -2.39 14.19
CA VAL A 23 5.06 -3.82 14.33
C VAL A 23 6.37 -4.63 14.25
N MET A 24 7.25 -4.34 13.30
CA MET A 24 8.53 -5.04 13.17
C MET A 24 9.47 -4.79 14.35
N SER A 25 9.50 -3.55 14.87
CA SER A 25 10.26 -3.20 16.07
C SER A 25 9.79 -4.01 17.28
N ASP A 26 8.47 -4.14 17.45
CA ASP A 26 7.86 -4.89 18.55
C ASP A 26 8.14 -6.39 18.42
N ILE A 27 7.97 -6.96 17.22
CA ILE A 27 8.21 -8.39 16.96
C ILE A 27 9.68 -8.76 17.19
N ARG A 28 10.62 -7.97 16.66
CA ARG A 28 12.06 -8.26 16.75
C ARG A 28 12.64 -7.91 18.14
N SER A 29 11.87 -7.25 19.02
CA SER A 29 12.36 -6.74 20.32
C SER A 29 13.65 -5.92 20.20
N VAL A 30 13.84 -5.27 19.04
CA VAL A 30 15.01 -4.43 18.77
C VAL A 30 14.67 -2.98 19.12
N PRO A 31 15.63 -2.20 19.66
CA PRO A 31 15.45 -0.78 19.84
C PRO A 31 15.10 -0.14 18.49
N TYR A 32 14.12 0.77 18.50
CA TYR A 32 13.72 1.55 17.33
C TYR A 32 14.96 2.16 16.66
N SER A 33 15.41 1.55 15.55
CA SER A 33 16.53 2.04 14.75
C SER A 33 15.98 2.53 13.43
N LYS A 34 15.95 3.85 13.31
CA LYS A 34 15.32 4.53 12.18
C LYS A 34 16.04 4.26 10.85
N SER A 35 17.31 3.86 10.80
CA SER A 35 17.99 3.69 9.51
C SER A 35 17.73 2.31 8.88
N ARG A 36 18.04 1.22 9.59
CA ARG A 36 18.12 -0.12 8.98
C ARG A 36 16.75 -0.72 8.63
N LEU A 37 15.76 -0.57 9.52
CA LEU A 37 14.42 -1.10 9.30
C LEU A 37 13.62 -0.28 8.28
N GLU A 38 13.95 1.01 8.09
CA GLU A 38 13.36 1.82 7.01
C GLU A 38 13.73 1.24 5.67
N THR A 39 15.02 0.97 5.51
CA THR A 39 15.60 0.52 4.25
C THR A 39 15.02 -0.84 3.88
N GLU A 40 15.02 -1.81 4.81
CA GLU A 40 14.48 -3.15 4.57
C GLU A 40 13.00 -3.12 4.15
N TYR A 41 12.13 -2.44 4.90
CA TYR A 41 10.71 -2.35 4.56
C TYR A 41 10.46 -1.55 3.25
N SER A 42 11.12 -0.40 3.11
CA SER A 42 10.88 0.50 1.97
C SER A 42 11.39 -0.11 0.67
N GLU A 43 12.49 -0.87 0.70
CA GLU A 43 13.01 -1.59 -0.46
C GLU A 43 12.04 -2.69 -0.87
N THR A 44 11.69 -3.60 0.05
CA THR A 44 10.77 -4.71 -0.25
C THR A 44 9.40 -4.23 -0.73
N SER A 45 8.82 -3.20 -0.09
CA SER A 45 7.52 -2.66 -0.50
C SER A 45 7.55 -1.94 -1.86
N SER A 46 8.69 -1.35 -2.23
CA SER A 46 8.86 -0.71 -3.54
C SER A 46 9.05 -1.72 -4.67
N GLU A 47 9.59 -2.89 -4.37
CA GLU A 47 9.80 -3.99 -5.33
C GLU A 47 8.50 -4.66 -5.77
N THR A 48 7.47 -4.72 -4.91
CA THR A 48 6.16 -5.31 -5.28
C THR A 48 5.45 -4.46 -6.34
N PHE A 49 5.20 -3.18 -6.05
CA PHE A 49 4.67 -2.20 -7.01
C PHE A 49 4.76 -0.78 -6.45
N PHE A 50 5.45 0.12 -7.16
CA PHE A 50 5.51 1.53 -6.79
C PHE A 50 5.40 2.44 -8.02
N ASN A 51 4.40 3.33 -8.01
CA ASN A 51 4.21 4.33 -9.06
C ASN A 51 4.07 5.73 -8.47
N ARG A 52 5.11 6.56 -8.64
CA ARG A 52 5.09 7.95 -8.20
C ARG A 52 4.68 8.85 -9.36
N ARG A 53 3.43 9.32 -9.33
CA ARG A 53 2.91 10.33 -10.27
C ARG A 53 2.60 11.65 -9.56
N ASP A 54 2.44 12.69 -10.38
CA ASP A 54 2.21 14.05 -9.91
C ASP A 54 0.92 14.21 -9.10
N LYS A 55 0.98 15.18 -8.19
CA LYS A 55 -0.03 15.50 -7.19
C LYS A 55 -1.21 16.23 -7.84
N GLY A 56 -2.17 15.47 -8.35
CA GLY A 56 -3.51 15.98 -8.63
C GLY A 56 -4.41 15.64 -7.45
N ASN A 57 -4.67 16.58 -6.55
CA ASN A 57 -5.70 16.45 -5.49
C ASN A 57 -7.11 16.45 -6.12
N ASN A 58 -7.36 15.53 -7.05
CA ASN A 58 -8.56 15.40 -7.85
C ASN A 58 -9.03 13.95 -7.80
N TRP A 59 -10.13 13.72 -7.07
CA TRP A 59 -10.75 12.41 -6.94
C TRP A 59 -11.19 11.84 -8.30
N ALA A 60 -11.83 12.65 -9.15
CA ALA A 60 -12.36 12.18 -10.44
C ALA A 60 -11.23 11.71 -11.37
N PHE A 61 -10.08 12.39 -11.35
CA PHE A 61 -8.91 11.95 -12.08
C PHE A 61 -8.31 10.66 -11.51
N GLY A 62 -8.28 10.55 -10.17
CA GLY A 62 -7.91 9.32 -9.49
C GLY A 62 -8.80 8.13 -9.88
N PHE A 63 -10.11 8.33 -9.89
CA PHE A 63 -11.11 7.28 -10.14
C PHE A 63 -11.24 6.92 -11.63
N LEU A 64 -11.34 7.90 -12.52
CA LEU A 64 -11.65 7.68 -13.94
C LEU A 64 -10.42 7.43 -14.81
N VAL A 65 -9.24 7.88 -14.38
CA VAL A 65 -8.01 7.79 -15.18
C VAL A 65 -6.99 6.90 -14.50
N HIS A 66 -6.55 7.25 -13.29
CA HIS A 66 -5.47 6.51 -12.64
C HIS A 66 -5.88 5.11 -12.19
N GLY A 67 -7.07 4.95 -11.60
CA GLY A 67 -7.62 3.66 -11.17
C GLY A 67 -7.57 2.61 -12.28
N PRO A 68 -8.26 2.82 -13.42
CA PRO A 68 -8.22 1.90 -14.56
C PRO A 68 -6.81 1.69 -15.12
N THR A 69 -5.96 2.73 -15.10
CA THR A 69 -4.60 2.64 -15.63
C THR A 69 -3.71 1.71 -14.77
N CYS A 70 -3.86 1.72 -13.45
CA CYS A 70 -3.03 0.92 -12.55
C CYS A 70 -3.66 -0.41 -12.13
N GLU A 71 -4.98 -0.60 -12.30
CA GLU A 71 -5.71 -1.80 -11.90
C GLU A 71 -5.07 -3.11 -12.38
N PRO A 72 -4.67 -3.28 -13.66
CA PRO A 72 -4.07 -4.54 -14.09
C PRO A 72 -2.79 -4.90 -13.33
N ALA A 73 -1.95 -3.90 -13.05
CA ALA A 73 -0.70 -4.10 -12.33
C ALA A 73 -0.96 -4.39 -10.84
N VAL A 74 -1.87 -3.64 -10.21
CA VAL A 74 -2.23 -3.85 -8.80
C VAL A 74 -2.90 -5.22 -8.60
N ALA A 75 -3.79 -5.61 -9.51
CA ALA A 75 -4.48 -6.90 -9.46
C ALA A 75 -3.49 -8.07 -9.58
N GLU A 76 -2.48 -7.96 -10.44
CA GLU A 76 -1.46 -8.99 -10.59
C GLU A 76 -0.58 -9.12 -9.34
N CYS A 77 -0.12 -8.00 -8.76
CA CYS A 77 0.64 -8.02 -7.52
C CYS A 77 -0.20 -8.60 -6.36
N LEU A 78 -1.45 -8.18 -6.24
CA LEU A 78 -2.36 -8.69 -5.22
C LEU A 78 -2.59 -10.20 -5.39
N ARG A 79 -2.79 -10.68 -6.63
CA ARG A 79 -2.92 -12.11 -6.94
C ARG A 79 -1.69 -12.89 -6.47
N GLN A 80 -0.50 -12.42 -6.80
CA GLN A 80 0.76 -13.07 -6.39
C GLN A 80 0.87 -13.18 -4.86
N GLU A 81 0.57 -12.10 -4.13
CA GLU A 81 0.61 -12.11 -2.66
C GLU A 81 -0.47 -13.00 -2.04
N LEU A 82 -1.66 -13.04 -2.64
CA LEU A 82 -2.75 -13.92 -2.20
C LEU A 82 -2.43 -15.39 -2.45
N GLU A 83 -1.75 -15.73 -3.55
CA GLU A 83 -1.29 -17.10 -3.85
C GLU A 83 -0.18 -17.59 -2.92
N ASN A 84 0.59 -16.67 -2.35
CA ASN A 84 1.58 -16.98 -1.30
C ASN A 84 0.92 -17.27 0.07
N CYS A 85 -0.39 -17.07 0.22
CA CYS A 85 -1.10 -17.29 1.47
C CYS A 85 -1.81 -18.65 1.49
N ASP A 86 -1.54 -19.47 2.51
CA ASP A 86 -2.26 -20.75 2.72
C ASP A 86 -3.77 -20.56 2.96
N CYS A 87 -4.14 -19.47 3.65
CA CYS A 87 -5.52 -19.11 3.94
C CYS A 87 -5.61 -17.60 4.20
N VAL A 88 -6.34 -16.89 3.33
CA VAL A 88 -6.51 -15.44 3.36
C VAL A 88 -7.76 -15.08 4.17
N ASP A 89 -7.60 -14.17 5.13
CA ASP A 89 -8.72 -13.61 5.90
C ASP A 89 -9.26 -12.32 5.29
N GLY A 90 -8.39 -11.54 4.65
CA GLY A 90 -8.81 -10.32 3.98
C GLY A 90 -7.66 -9.42 3.54
N ILE A 91 -8.06 -8.27 3.00
CA ILE A 91 -7.17 -7.22 2.52
C ILE A 91 -7.36 -5.99 3.41
N LEU A 92 -6.27 -5.47 3.97
CA LEU A 92 -6.24 -4.22 4.70
C LEU A 92 -5.82 -3.08 3.78
N MET A 93 -6.78 -2.24 3.37
CA MET A 93 -6.49 -1.05 2.57
C MET A 93 -6.17 0.16 3.45
N THR A 94 -5.01 0.78 3.23
CA THR A 94 -4.60 2.02 3.91
C THR A 94 -4.52 3.16 2.91
N MET A 95 -5.39 4.16 3.05
CA MET A 95 -5.50 5.29 2.13
C MET A 95 -6.04 6.53 2.82
N SER A 96 -5.86 7.70 2.21
CA SER A 96 -6.51 8.94 2.64
C SER A 96 -7.75 9.23 1.79
N LEU A 97 -8.82 9.71 2.44
CA LEU A 97 -10.04 10.17 1.76
C LEU A 97 -9.91 11.60 1.18
N ALA A 98 -8.96 12.40 1.65
CA ALA A 98 -8.83 13.80 1.23
C ALA A 98 -7.96 13.97 -0.03
N GLY A 99 -7.00 13.07 -0.26
CA GLY A 99 -6.08 13.16 -1.40
C GLY A 99 -6.66 12.52 -2.66
N GLY A 100 -6.34 13.04 -3.85
CA GLY A 100 -6.90 12.55 -5.13
C GLY A 100 -6.55 11.09 -5.47
N THR A 101 -5.31 10.67 -5.21
CA THR A 101 -4.88 9.28 -5.43
C THR A 101 -5.51 8.33 -4.43
N GLY A 102 -5.34 8.59 -3.12
CA GLY A 102 -5.85 7.71 -2.07
C GLY A 102 -7.36 7.50 -2.18
N SER A 103 -8.11 8.60 -2.34
CA SER A 103 -9.57 8.54 -2.42
C SER A 103 -10.06 8.02 -3.77
N GLY A 104 -9.54 8.54 -4.89
CA GLY A 104 -10.00 8.17 -6.23
C GLY A 104 -9.60 6.76 -6.64
N VAL A 105 -8.31 6.45 -6.58
CA VAL A 105 -7.79 5.11 -6.93
C VAL A 105 -8.28 4.07 -5.93
N GLY A 106 -8.25 4.39 -4.64
CA GLY A 106 -8.70 3.47 -3.60
C GLY A 106 -10.18 3.10 -3.75
N THR A 107 -11.05 4.08 -4.00
CA THR A 107 -12.49 3.80 -4.26
C THR A 107 -12.69 2.99 -5.54
N TYR A 108 -11.87 3.21 -6.57
CA TYR A 108 -11.94 2.44 -7.81
C TYR A 108 -11.51 0.99 -7.61
N LEU A 109 -10.47 0.73 -6.81
CA LEU A 109 -9.95 -0.63 -6.57
C LEU A 109 -10.79 -1.42 -5.57
N SER A 110 -11.55 -0.76 -4.70
CA SER A 110 -12.41 -1.41 -3.71
C SER A 110 -13.82 -1.75 -4.20
N ARG A 111 -14.10 -1.58 -5.49
CA ARG A 111 -15.43 -1.73 -6.08
C ARG A 111 -15.73 -3.18 -6.49
#